data_AF-A0A7X1HHD2-F1
#
_entry.id   AF-A0A7X1HHD2-F1
#
_cell.length_a   1.000
_cell.length_b   1.000
_cell.length_c   1.000
_cell.angle_alpha   90.00
_cell.angle_beta   90.00
_cell.angle_gamma   90.00
#
_symmetry.space_group_name_H-M   'P 1'
#
loop_
_entity.id
_entity.type
_entity.pdbx_description
1 polymer ?
#
loop_
_entity_poly.entity_id
_entity_poly.type
_entity_poly.pdbx_seq_one_letter_code
_entity_poly.pdbx_strand_id
1 'polypeptide(L)' 'MLQKYQFARARGKSGNYKKMSFTLFNDNVKKVKDLADKKQVSRSSIVNRALDEYFKEYPGSDTNEEE' A
#
# COMPACT_ATOMS: atom_id res chain seq x y z
N MET A 1 4.71 -7.43 46.33
CA MET A 1 3.83 -7.30 45.14
C MET A 1 4.62 -6.60 44.04
N LEU A 2 5.09 -7.33 43.03
CA LEU A 2 5.81 -6.76 41.89
C LEU A 2 4.80 -6.21 40.87
N GLN A 3 4.76 -4.88 40.70
CA GLN A 3 3.96 -4.22 39.68
C GLN A 3 4.52 -4.59 38.29
N LYS A 4 3.70 -5.27 37.48
CA LYS A 4 4.05 -5.60 36.09
C LYS A 4 3.97 -4.33 35.25
N TYR A 5 5.09 -3.90 34.67
CA TYR A 5 5.11 -2.83 33.68
C TYR A 5 4.27 -3.23 32.47
N GLN A 6 3.16 -2.51 32.24
CA GLN A 6 2.26 -2.74 31.12
C GLN A 6 2.57 -1.68 30.05
N PHE A 7 3.35 -2.06 29.03
CA PHE A 7 3.61 -1.18 27.90
C PHE A 7 2.33 -0.95 27.11
N ALA A 8 2.01 0.31 26.82
CA ALA A 8 0.86 0.65 26.00
C ALA A 8 1.02 0.04 24.60
N ARG A 9 0.13 -0.87 24.22
CA ARG A 9 0.02 -1.32 22.82
C ARG A 9 -0.60 -0.20 22.01
N ALA A 10 0.20 0.48 21.19
CA ALA A 10 -0.31 1.39 20.19
C ALA A 10 -1.25 0.63 19.23
N ARG A 11 -2.55 0.89 19.33
CA ARG A 11 -3.53 0.42 18.35
C ARG A 11 -3.53 1.41 17.19
N GLY A 12 -3.14 0.97 16.00
CA GLY A 12 -3.21 1.80 14.80
C GLY A 12 -4.64 2.28 14.57
N LYS A 13 -4.82 3.59 14.35
CA LYS A 13 -6.11 4.16 13.94
C LYS A 13 -6.54 3.46 12.65
N SER A 14 -7.76 2.92 12.61
CA SER A 14 -8.33 2.36 11.39
C SER A 14 -8.63 3.50 10.42
N GLY A 15 -7.67 3.80 9.53
CA GLY A 15 -7.95 4.67 8.38
C GLY A 15 -8.94 4.00 7.43
N ASN A 16 -9.62 4.81 6.63
CA ASN A 16 -10.62 4.35 5.66
C ASN A 16 -9.91 3.75 4.42
N TYR A 17 -9.25 2.60 4.61
CA TYR A 17 -8.49 1.92 3.55
C TYR A 17 -9.36 0.85 2.88
N LYS A 18 -9.62 1.01 1.57
CA LYS A 18 -10.24 -0.04 0.76
C LYS A 18 -9.19 -1.08 0.41
N LYS A 19 -9.37 -2.33 0.86
CA LYS A 19 -8.50 -3.44 0.47
C LYS A 19 -8.82 -3.84 -0.97
N MET A 20 -7.78 -3.98 -1.79
CA MET A 20 -7.88 -4.47 -3.17
C MET A 20 -6.84 -5.57 -3.38
N SER A 21 -7.17 -6.56 -4.21
CA SER A 21 -6.31 -7.67 -4.57
C SER A 21 -6.07 -7.68 -6.08
N PHE A 22 -4.81 -7.87 -6.49
CA PHE A 22 -4.41 -7.90 -7.89
C PHE A 22 -3.60 -9.16 -8.17
N THR A 23 -3.79 -9.71 -9.37
CA THR A 23 -2.94 -10.78 -9.91
C THR A 23 -1.85 -10.16 -10.78
N LEU A 24 -0.60 -10.47 -10.47
CA LEU A 24 0.58 -10.01 -11.21
C LEU A 24 1.41 -11.22 -11.62
N PHE A 25 2.14 -11.10 -12.73
CA PHE A 25 3.16 -12.07 -13.11
C PHE A 25 4.21 -12.19 -11.99
N ASN A 26 4.67 -13.43 -11.75
CA ASN A 26 5.57 -13.75 -10.64
C ASN A 26 6.85 -12.89 -10.65
N ASP A 27 7.41 -12.61 -11.84
CA ASP A 27 8.61 -11.79 -11.98
C ASP A 27 8.38 -10.34 -11.52
N ASN A 28 7.20 -9.79 -11.75
CA ASN A 28 6.83 -8.45 -11.28
C ASN A 28 6.63 -8.44 -9.77
N VAL A 29 6.08 -9.52 -9.19
CA VAL A 29 5.95 -9.66 -7.73
C VAL A 29 7.33 -9.64 -7.05
N LYS A 30 8.32 -10.34 -7.64
CA LYS A 30 9.70 -10.32 -7.13
C LYS A 30 10.31 -8.91 -7.19
N LYS A 31 10.21 -8.24 -8.34
CA LYS A 31 10.70 -6.85 -8.49
C LYS A 31 10.07 -5.89 -7.48
N VAL A 32 8.76 -5.98 -7.25
CA VAL A 32 8.05 -5.15 -6.26
C VAL A 32 8.56 -5.43 -4.85
N LYS A 33 8.81 -6.70 -4.52
CA LYS A 33 9.37 -7.09 -3.22
C LYS A 33 10.79 -6.51 -3.03
N ASP A 34 11.68 -6.70 -4.00
CA ASP A 34 13.06 -6.22 -3.91
C ASP A 34 13.12 -4.69 -3.75
N LEU A 35 12.24 -3.96 -4.45
CA LEU A 35 12.10 -2.50 -4.31
C LEU A 35 11.56 -2.09 -2.94
N ALA A 36 10.58 -2.81 -2.41
CA ALA A 36 10.02 -2.58 -1.09
C ALA A 36 11.08 -2.76 -0.01
N ASP A 37 11.86 -3.83 -0.10
CA ASP A 37 12.94 -4.15 0.83
C ASP A 37 14.07 -3.10 0.75
N LYS A 38 14.51 -2.73 -0.46
CA LYS A 38 15.54 -1.69 -0.67
C LYS A 38 15.14 -0.33 -0.10
N LYS A 39 13.85 0.04 -0.21
CA LYS A 39 13.33 1.33 0.24
C LYS A 39 12.79 1.30 1.68
N GLN A 40 12.81 0.13 2.34
CA GLN A 40 12.22 -0.09 3.67
C GLN A 40 10.75 0.37 3.78
N VAL A 41 9.95 0.07 2.74
CA VAL A 41 8.51 0.39 2.69
C VAL A 41 7.69 -0.86 2.40
N SER A 42 6.37 -0.77 2.55
CA SER A 42 5.48 -1.90 2.23
C SER A 42 5.33 -2.07 0.71
N ARG A 43 5.09 -3.32 0.27
CA ARG A 43 4.74 -3.62 -1.13
C ARG A 43 3.55 -2.80 -1.61
N SER A 44 2.54 -2.60 -0.76
CA SER A 44 1.37 -1.77 -1.05
C SER A 44 1.75 -0.32 -1.34
N SER A 45 2.73 0.24 -0.61
CA SER A 45 3.21 1.60 -0.86
C SER A 45 3.90 1.72 -2.23
N ILE A 46 4.67 0.71 -2.64
CA ILE A 46 5.29 0.67 -3.97
C ILE A 46 4.22 0.63 -5.07
N VAL A 47 3.23 -0.25 -4.93
CA VAL A 47 2.16 -0.40 -5.92
C VAL A 47 1.30 0.86 -6.00
N ASN A 48 0.88 1.43 -4.87
CA ASN A 48 0.08 2.66 -4.85
C ASN A 48 0.84 3.82 -5.51
N ARG A 49 2.13 3.97 -5.22
CA ARG A 49 2.94 5.02 -5.85
C ARG A 49 3.03 4.83 -7.38
N ALA A 50 3.21 3.60 -7.85
CA ALA A 50 3.24 3.31 -9.27
C ALA A 50 1.90 3.62 -9.95
N LEU A 51 0.79 3.33 -9.28
CA LEU A 51 -0.55 3.69 -9.75
C LEU A 51 -0.74 5.22 -9.76
N ASP A 52 -0.31 5.93 -8.72
CA ASP A 52 -0.39 7.39 -8.67
C ASP A 52 0.42 8.05 -9.78
N GLU A 53 1.61 7.52 -10.09
CA GLU A 53 2.44 7.97 -11.21
C GLU A 53 1.74 7.69 -12.55
N TYR A 54 1.19 6.49 -12.74
CA TYR A 54 0.41 6.13 -13.92
C TYR A 54 -0.79 7.05 -14.14
N PHE A 55 -1.61 7.30 -13.11
CA PHE A 55 -2.79 8.16 -13.24
C PHE A 55 -2.45 9.65 -13.44
N LYS A 56 -1.24 10.08 -13.06
CA LYS A 56 -0.75 11.44 -13.38
C LYS A 56 -0.30 11.57 -14.83
N GLU A 57 0.32 10.53 -15.38
CA GLU A 57 0.76 10.49 -16.78
C GLU A 57 -0.41 10.27 -17.74
N TYR A 58 -1.39 9.49 -17.29
CA TYR A 58 -2.63 9.20 -18.00
C TYR A 58 -3.81 9.65 -17.14
N PRO A 59 -4.01 10.97 -16.95
CA PRO A 59 -5.24 11.46 -16.38
C PRO A 59 -6.32 11.02 -17.36
N GLY A 60 -7.13 10.03 -16.97
CA GLY A 60 -8.18 9.51 -17.83
C GLY A 60 -8.98 10.69 -18.37
N SER A 61 -9.10 10.80 -19.70
CA SER A 61 -10.10 11.69 -20.27
C SER A 61 -11.46 11.26 -19.73
N ASP A 62 -12.17 12.17 -19.06
CA ASP A 62 -13.49 11.98 -18.46
C ASP A 62 -14.43 11.14 -19.33
N THR A 63 -14.43 9.85 -19.09
CA THR A 63 -15.48 8.91 -19.48
C THR A 63 -15.57 7.87 -18.38
N ASN A 64 -16.00 8.31 -17.19
CA ASN A 64 -16.71 7.54 -16.16
C ASN A 64 -16.81 8.37 -14.86
N GLU A 65 -17.41 9.55 -14.95
CA GLU A 65 -18.12 10.09 -13.78
C GLU A 65 -19.56 9.54 -13.85
N GLU A 66 -19.94 8.82 -12.79
CA GLU A 66 -21.31 8.53 -12.36
C GLU A 66 -22.14 7.44 -13.10
N GLU A 67 -22.08 6.22 -12.56
CA GLU A 67 -23.28 5.39 -12.29
C GLU A 67 -23.37 5.13 -10.77
#